data_AF-A0A3N7I7W1-F1
#
_entry.id   AF-A0A3N7I7W1-F1
#
_cell.length_a   1.000
_cell.length_b   1.000
_cell.length_c   1.000
_cell.angle_alpha   90.00
_cell.angle_beta   90.00
_cell.angle_gamma   90.00
#
_symmetry.space_group_name_H-M   'P 1'
#
loop_
_entity.id
_entity.type
_entity.pdbx_description
1 polymer ?
#
loop_
_entity_poly.entity_id
_entity_poly.type
_entity_poly.pdbx_seq_one_letter_code
_entity_poly.pdbx_strand_id
1 'polypeptide(L)'
;MNKKILLTAALSVLALANAIAQKAPLADLPFDGAVVQTQKNNQAIPTTNWSDNADTSWYNASQTDFTISTSAQLAGLAKLVYEGNSFAGKSFKLSGNIDLGAHLWMPIGYNIAKPFSGNFDGKGFTVSNVIAIRADGDFLGLFGQYYKGALKNLNIDKAIIEGRDTLGALVGQLSTDASIDNCHVKNVQVLASQGAGMTSGYNAGGLAGAAITNSTISNSSAQGTVNGFAQVGGFIGSPWDKVTIKQCSFVGTVNGANLAGGFVGFSTFAFGPNKEVVIEDSYARATVNGEDRIGGFYGYLQSGIVRNSYSAAVVDGQSNVGAFAGAVAGAQLQNLYFDSTKSDLPAVGTFEGPPSDVIQGRSTAEMKTDAFVAALNAGRAPAVWMRSAAVNDGYPAFVSANMSSVDLIKNKTKIYPTLVSSHLTVLPDGQVSGYSIFDSAGRIVKAGTSVTGSIDVSSLRTGNYLIELTYNHTKTVHRFIKK
;
A
#
# COMPACT_ATOMS: atom_id res chain seq x y z
N MET A 1 9.88 -22.35 -41.35
CA MET A 1 10.42 -20.97 -41.38
C MET A 1 10.32 -20.21 -40.04
N ASN A 2 9.63 -20.69 -39.00
CA ASN A 2 9.30 -19.86 -37.82
C ASN A 2 10.14 -20.04 -36.55
N LYS A 3 11.11 -20.97 -36.48
CA LYS A 3 11.99 -21.07 -35.28
C LYS A 3 13.08 -19.98 -35.21
N LYS A 4 13.49 -19.42 -36.36
CA LYS A 4 14.47 -18.31 -36.40
C LYS A 4 13.85 -16.97 -35.96
N ILE A 5 12.57 -16.71 -36.24
CA ILE A 5 11.88 -15.47 -35.86
C ILE A 5 11.65 -15.39 -34.33
N LEU A 6 11.37 -16.52 -33.68
CA LEU A 6 11.22 -16.58 -32.22
C LEU A 6 12.53 -16.33 -31.45
N LEU A 7 13.68 -16.73 -32.00
CA LEU A 7 14.98 -16.50 -31.36
C LEU A 7 15.44 -15.04 -31.50
N THR A 8 15.09 -14.37 -32.60
CA THR A 8 15.39 -12.94 -32.82
C THR A 8 14.56 -12.03 -31.91
N ALA A 9 13.31 -12.41 -31.59
CA ALA A 9 12.45 -11.67 -30.66
C ALA A 9 12.86 -11.85 -29.19
N ALA A 10 13.35 -13.04 -28.80
CA ALA A 10 13.90 -13.28 -27.47
C ALA A 10 15.23 -12.53 -27.25
N LEU A 11 16.08 -12.43 -28.29
CA LEU A 11 17.28 -11.59 -28.25
C LEU A 11 16.95 -10.09 -28.23
N SER A 12 15.85 -9.63 -28.84
CA SER A 12 15.50 -8.20 -28.87
C SER A 12 14.95 -7.69 -27.54
N VAL A 13 14.32 -8.54 -26.73
CA VAL A 13 13.87 -8.19 -25.36
C VAL A 13 15.05 -8.15 -24.37
N LEU A 14 16.00 -9.07 -24.50
CA LEU A 14 17.28 -9.00 -23.76
C LEU A 14 18.11 -7.79 -24.21
N ALA A 15 18.04 -7.42 -25.49
CA ALA A 15 18.69 -6.25 -26.05
C ALA A 15 18.01 -4.93 -25.65
N LEU A 16 16.69 -4.87 -25.43
CA LEU A 16 16.03 -3.68 -24.88
C LEU A 16 16.35 -3.51 -23.39
N ALA A 17 16.39 -4.60 -22.62
CA ALA A 17 16.85 -4.59 -21.23
C ALA A 17 18.33 -4.14 -21.13
N ASN A 18 19.19 -4.57 -22.06
CA ASN A 18 20.59 -4.13 -22.15
C ASN A 18 20.78 -2.73 -22.77
N ALA A 19 19.90 -2.28 -23.66
CA ALA A 19 20.01 -0.95 -24.30
C ALA A 19 19.61 0.18 -23.34
N ILE A 20 18.73 -0.10 -22.37
CA ILE A 20 18.44 0.81 -21.26
C ILE A 20 19.62 0.87 -20.28
N ALA A 21 20.39 -0.22 -20.15
CA ALA A 21 21.57 -0.30 -19.28
C ALA A 21 22.86 0.33 -19.86
N GLN A 22 22.90 0.71 -21.15
CA GLN A 22 24.16 1.09 -21.82
C GLN A 22 24.27 2.55 -22.32
N LYS A 23 23.42 3.48 -21.88
CA LYS A 23 23.59 4.90 -22.26
C LYS A 23 23.55 5.87 -21.09
N ALA A 24 24.56 5.78 -20.23
CA ALA A 24 25.33 6.92 -19.72
C ALA A 24 26.52 6.38 -18.90
N PRO A 25 27.75 6.91 -19.04
CA PRO A 25 28.83 6.54 -18.14
C PRO A 25 28.45 6.93 -16.70
N LEU A 26 28.38 5.91 -15.85
CA LEU A 26 27.98 5.89 -14.43
C LEU A 26 28.90 6.67 -13.47
N ALA A 27 29.69 7.64 -13.97
CA ALA A 27 30.72 8.28 -13.18
C ALA A 27 30.33 9.61 -12.51
N ASP A 28 29.23 10.27 -12.91
CA ASP A 28 28.90 11.60 -12.37
C ASP A 28 27.37 11.89 -12.33
N LEU A 29 26.56 10.92 -11.87
CA LEU A 29 25.16 11.24 -11.51
C LEU A 29 25.11 11.57 -10.01
N PRO A 30 24.63 12.77 -9.62
CA PRO A 30 24.60 13.22 -8.23
C PRO A 30 23.43 12.56 -7.50
N PHE A 31 23.48 11.24 -7.34
CA PHE A 31 22.61 10.49 -6.42
C PHE A 31 23.45 10.01 -5.25
N ASP A 32 24.00 10.99 -4.53
CA ASP A 32 24.57 10.79 -3.20
C ASP A 32 23.41 10.46 -2.24
N GLY A 33 23.19 9.17 -1.98
CA GLY A 33 22.54 8.66 -0.75
C GLY A 33 21.13 9.14 -0.37
N ALA A 34 20.38 9.83 -1.24
CA ALA A 34 19.19 10.59 -0.81
C ALA A 34 17.81 9.93 -1.02
N VAL A 35 17.67 8.79 -1.70
CA VAL A 35 16.35 8.17 -1.92
C VAL A 35 16.25 6.83 -1.19
N VAL A 36 16.08 6.91 0.14
CA VAL A 36 15.08 6.26 1.00
C VAL A 36 15.41 6.75 2.41
N GLN A 37 15.08 8.00 2.74
CA GLN A 37 15.11 8.43 4.13
C GLN A 37 13.99 7.68 4.84
N THR A 38 14.38 6.69 5.66
CA THR A 38 13.48 5.99 6.55
C THR A 38 12.73 7.01 7.39
N GLN A 39 11.40 7.07 7.29
CA GLN A 39 10.61 7.38 8.48
C GLN A 39 10.68 6.15 9.38
N LYS A 40 11.85 5.94 9.99
CA LYS A 40 11.99 5.06 11.14
C LYS A 40 11.17 5.73 12.24
N ASN A 41 9.90 5.36 12.34
CA ASN A 41 9.11 5.63 13.52
C ASN A 41 9.97 5.22 14.73
N ASN A 42 9.97 6.01 15.80
CA ASN A 42 10.69 5.77 17.06
C ASN A 42 10.30 4.46 17.80
N GLN A 43 9.77 3.45 17.11
CA GLN A 43 9.52 2.13 17.64
C GLN A 43 10.81 1.32 17.69
N ALA A 44 11.14 0.79 18.86
CA ALA A 44 12.21 -0.17 19.01
C ALA A 44 11.91 -1.42 18.18
N ILE A 45 12.79 -1.74 17.22
CA ILE A 45 12.73 -2.99 16.46
C ILE A 45 13.15 -4.13 17.40
N PRO A 46 12.36 -5.23 17.51
CA PRO A 46 12.73 -6.38 18.33
C PRO A 46 14.05 -7.01 17.87
N THR A 47 14.81 -7.56 18.82
CA THR A 47 16.09 -8.24 18.54
C THR A 47 16.00 -9.76 18.57
N THR A 48 14.81 -10.31 18.83
CA THR A 48 14.53 -11.75 18.95
C THR A 48 13.50 -12.16 17.90
N ASN A 49 13.39 -13.45 17.57
CA ASN A 49 12.56 -13.95 16.47
C ASN A 49 11.38 -14.78 16.97
N TRP A 50 10.25 -14.70 16.27
CA TRP A 50 9.09 -15.57 16.51
C TRP A 50 9.39 -17.05 16.22
N SER A 51 10.36 -17.36 15.35
CA SER A 51 10.79 -18.75 15.08
C SER A 51 11.27 -19.48 16.33
N ASP A 52 11.88 -18.73 17.26
CA ASP A 52 12.44 -19.27 18.51
C ASP A 52 11.39 -19.31 19.64
N ASN A 53 10.28 -18.59 19.46
CA ASN A 53 9.19 -18.42 20.43
C ASN A 53 7.86 -19.02 19.92
N ALA A 54 7.95 -19.90 18.92
CA ALA A 54 6.81 -20.53 18.28
C ALA A 54 6.28 -21.70 19.11
N ASP A 55 4.96 -21.77 19.27
CA ASP A 55 4.25 -22.90 19.85
C ASP A 55 3.61 -23.73 18.73
N THR A 56 4.09 -24.97 18.58
CA THR A 56 3.54 -25.96 17.63
C THR A 56 2.77 -27.09 18.31
N SER A 57 2.59 -27.06 19.64
CA SER A 57 1.98 -28.14 20.42
C SER A 57 0.49 -28.37 20.11
N TRP A 58 -0.18 -27.37 19.54
CA TRP A 58 -1.56 -27.44 19.09
C TRP A 58 -1.74 -28.25 17.79
N TYR A 59 -0.67 -28.48 17.02
CA TYR A 59 -0.80 -29.09 15.70
C TYR A 59 -0.94 -30.62 15.78
N ASN A 60 -2.01 -31.12 15.17
CA ASN A 60 -2.22 -32.54 14.92
C ASN A 60 -2.44 -32.76 13.42
N ALA A 61 -1.60 -33.58 12.80
CA ALA A 61 -1.64 -33.85 11.36
C ALA A 61 -2.96 -34.49 10.89
N SER A 62 -3.67 -35.21 11.76
CA SER A 62 -4.96 -35.84 11.44
C SER A 62 -6.14 -34.86 11.43
N GLN A 63 -5.97 -33.66 12.00
CA GLN A 63 -7.00 -32.62 11.99
C GLN A 63 -6.94 -31.77 10.71
N THR A 64 -8.10 -31.27 10.31
CA THR A 64 -8.30 -30.37 9.17
C THR A 64 -8.58 -28.94 9.60
N ASP A 65 -9.03 -28.72 10.82
CA ASP A 65 -9.49 -27.42 11.31
C ASP A 65 -8.77 -27.03 12.59
N PHE A 66 -8.17 -25.84 12.59
CA PHE A 66 -7.35 -25.33 13.69
C PHE A 66 -7.82 -23.96 14.13
N THR A 67 -7.73 -23.71 15.44
CA THR A 67 -8.03 -22.41 16.03
C THR A 67 -6.74 -21.83 16.60
N ILE A 68 -6.39 -20.63 16.15
CA ILE A 68 -5.21 -19.89 16.61
C ILE A 68 -5.67 -18.78 17.54
N SER A 69 -5.19 -18.80 18.78
CA SER A 69 -5.63 -17.90 19.85
C SER A 69 -4.51 -17.02 20.40
N THR A 70 -3.24 -17.33 20.09
CA THR A 70 -2.08 -16.60 20.60
C THR A 70 -1.06 -16.32 19.52
N SER A 71 -0.20 -15.33 19.78
CA SER A 71 0.93 -14.97 18.91
C SER A 71 1.90 -16.14 18.71
N ALA A 72 2.20 -16.90 19.77
CA ALA A 72 3.07 -18.07 19.71
C ALA A 72 2.47 -19.19 18.83
N GLN A 73 1.15 -19.39 18.87
CA GLN A 73 0.47 -20.37 18.00
C GLN A 73 0.51 -19.96 16.52
N LEU A 74 0.33 -18.66 16.23
CA LEU A 74 0.45 -18.16 14.85
C LEU A 74 1.90 -18.27 14.35
N ALA A 75 2.88 -17.97 15.20
CA ALA A 75 4.30 -18.24 14.91
C ALA A 75 4.58 -19.73 14.70
N GLY A 76 3.89 -20.61 15.44
CA GLY A 76 3.88 -22.05 15.23
C GLY A 76 3.44 -22.45 13.83
N LEU A 77 2.40 -21.81 13.29
CA LEU A 77 1.97 -22.03 11.92
C LEU A 77 3.08 -21.65 10.93
N ALA A 78 3.72 -20.49 11.10
CA ALA A 78 4.82 -20.05 10.25
C ALA A 78 5.99 -21.07 10.27
N LYS A 79 6.34 -21.56 11.47
CA LYS A 79 7.39 -22.57 11.67
C LYS A 79 7.05 -23.89 10.98
N LEU A 80 5.83 -24.41 11.14
CA LEU A 80 5.41 -25.66 10.50
C LEU A 80 5.41 -25.56 8.97
N VAL A 81 5.04 -24.40 8.41
CA VAL A 81 5.16 -24.14 6.96
C VAL A 81 6.62 -24.15 6.51
N TYR A 82 7.49 -23.47 7.25
CA TYR A 82 8.92 -23.46 6.97
C TYR A 82 9.54 -24.88 7.00
N GLU A 83 9.09 -25.73 7.92
CA GLU A 83 9.50 -27.13 8.03
C GLU A 83 8.96 -28.02 6.89
N GLY A 84 8.01 -27.53 6.08
CA GLY A 84 7.55 -28.18 4.85
C GLY A 84 6.06 -28.56 4.83
N ASN A 85 5.29 -28.20 5.86
CA ASN A 85 3.85 -28.44 5.86
C ASN A 85 3.14 -27.34 5.05
N SER A 86 2.70 -27.64 3.83
CA SER A 86 1.98 -26.66 3.01
C SER A 86 0.56 -26.36 3.52
N PHE A 87 -0.03 -27.26 4.31
CA PHE A 87 -1.41 -27.17 4.81
C PHE A 87 -2.51 -27.16 3.73
N ALA A 88 -2.22 -27.67 2.54
CA ALA A 88 -3.24 -27.86 1.51
C ALA A 88 -4.46 -28.64 2.06
N GLY A 89 -5.66 -28.10 1.84
CA GLY A 89 -6.92 -28.69 2.30
C GLY A 89 -7.22 -28.51 3.79
N LYS A 90 -6.40 -27.77 4.54
CA LYS A 90 -6.63 -27.48 5.96
C LYS A 90 -7.12 -26.04 6.17
N SER A 91 -7.81 -25.80 7.27
CA SER A 91 -8.44 -24.52 7.61
C SER A 91 -7.99 -24.01 8.98
N PHE A 92 -7.72 -22.71 9.05
CA PHE A 92 -7.29 -21.98 10.23
C PHE A 92 -8.26 -20.85 10.52
N LYS A 93 -8.57 -20.64 11.79
CA LYS A 93 -9.37 -19.49 12.24
C LYS A 93 -8.75 -18.80 13.44
N LEU A 94 -8.84 -17.48 13.48
CA LEU A 94 -8.54 -16.73 14.68
C LEU A 94 -9.69 -16.80 15.69
N SER A 95 -9.37 -16.87 16.98
CA SER A 95 -10.34 -16.75 18.09
C SER A 95 -10.26 -15.41 18.83
N GLY A 96 -9.28 -14.57 18.48
CA GLY A 96 -9.04 -13.27 19.10
C GLY A 96 -7.99 -12.46 18.33
N ASN A 97 -7.79 -11.21 18.76
CA ASN A 97 -6.73 -10.36 18.23
C ASN A 97 -5.35 -10.91 18.65
N ILE A 98 -4.36 -10.72 17.77
CA ILE A 98 -2.98 -11.19 17.97
C ILE A 98 -2.04 -9.98 17.89
N ASP A 99 -1.08 -9.89 18.80
CA ASP A 99 0.00 -8.88 18.77
C ASP A 99 1.34 -9.57 18.54
N LEU A 100 2.00 -9.25 17.43
CA LEU A 100 3.29 -9.82 17.04
C LEU A 100 4.49 -8.94 17.41
N GLY A 101 4.28 -7.81 18.08
CA GLY A 101 5.33 -6.81 18.32
C GLY A 101 6.47 -7.22 19.24
N ALA A 102 6.37 -8.38 19.92
CA ALA A 102 7.40 -8.88 20.82
C ALA A 102 8.68 -9.36 20.10
N HIS A 103 8.56 -9.82 18.86
CA HIS A 103 9.64 -10.45 18.11
C HIS A 103 9.56 -10.12 16.61
N LEU A 104 10.67 -10.29 15.90
CA LEU A 104 10.71 -10.24 14.44
C LEU A 104 9.92 -11.40 13.85
N TRP A 105 9.15 -11.09 12.81
CA TRP A 105 8.24 -11.99 12.14
C TRP A 105 8.93 -12.77 11.03
N MET A 106 8.74 -14.09 11.04
CA MET A 106 9.04 -14.96 9.91
C MET A 106 7.73 -15.17 9.12
N PRO A 107 7.65 -14.81 7.83
CA PRO A 107 6.42 -14.95 7.06
C PRO A 107 5.88 -16.38 7.04
N ILE A 108 4.56 -16.54 7.14
CA ILE A 108 3.89 -17.80 6.84
C ILE A 108 3.96 -18.01 5.34
N GLY A 109 4.65 -19.05 4.89
CA GLY A 109 4.95 -19.22 3.48
C GLY A 109 6.28 -18.56 3.11
N TYR A 110 7.40 -19.01 3.65
CA TYR A 110 8.67 -18.26 3.61
C TYR A 110 9.18 -17.90 2.20
N ASN A 111 8.90 -18.75 1.20
CA ASN A 111 9.23 -18.56 -0.21
C ASN A 111 8.46 -19.57 -1.08
N ILE A 112 8.75 -19.60 -2.38
CA ILE A 112 8.14 -20.54 -3.35
C ILE A 112 8.31 -22.03 -3.01
N ALA A 113 9.38 -22.41 -2.30
CA ALA A 113 9.63 -23.80 -1.91
C ALA A 113 8.93 -24.19 -0.60
N LYS A 114 8.49 -23.18 0.16
CA LYS A 114 7.78 -23.32 1.44
C LYS A 114 6.51 -22.50 1.42
N PRO A 115 5.56 -22.74 0.50
CA PRO A 115 4.33 -21.96 0.40
C PRO A 115 3.34 -22.35 1.49
N PHE A 116 2.43 -21.43 1.81
CA PHE A 116 1.23 -21.75 2.56
C PHE A 116 0.04 -21.95 1.63
N SER A 117 -0.65 -23.08 1.80
CA SER A 117 -1.77 -23.51 0.96
C SER A 117 -3.04 -23.84 1.74
N GLY A 118 -3.09 -23.44 3.02
CA GLY A 118 -4.29 -23.57 3.85
C GLY A 118 -5.30 -22.45 3.61
N ASN A 119 -6.51 -22.65 4.11
CA ASN A 119 -7.52 -21.61 4.22
C ASN A 119 -7.35 -20.89 5.56
N PHE A 120 -7.41 -19.57 5.57
CA PHE A 120 -7.24 -18.76 6.78
C PHE A 120 -8.40 -17.77 6.91
N ASP A 121 -9.21 -17.93 7.95
CA ASP A 121 -10.33 -17.05 8.30
C ASP A 121 -10.00 -16.23 9.55
N GLY A 122 -9.68 -14.96 9.37
CA GLY A 122 -9.40 -14.04 10.47
C GLY A 122 -10.60 -13.74 11.35
N LYS A 123 -11.83 -14.12 10.96
CA LYS A 123 -13.08 -13.87 11.71
C LYS A 123 -13.36 -12.40 12.06
N GLY A 124 -12.71 -11.47 11.37
CA GLY A 124 -12.75 -10.03 11.66
C GLY A 124 -11.75 -9.57 12.73
N PHE A 125 -10.95 -10.48 13.30
CA PHE A 125 -9.91 -10.14 14.26
C PHE A 125 -8.71 -9.46 13.59
N THR A 126 -7.92 -8.79 14.43
CA THR A 126 -6.74 -8.01 14.02
C THR A 126 -5.46 -8.71 14.41
N VAL A 127 -4.51 -8.80 13.49
CA VAL A 127 -3.09 -9.09 13.77
C VAL A 127 -2.34 -7.76 13.76
N SER A 128 -1.69 -7.42 14.88
CA SER A 128 -1.02 -6.13 15.06
C SER A 128 0.49 -6.25 15.13
N ASN A 129 1.19 -5.16 14.80
CA ASN A 129 2.65 -5.03 14.93
C ASN A 129 3.43 -6.13 14.20
N VAL A 130 3.09 -6.40 12.93
CA VAL A 130 3.85 -7.32 12.08
C VAL A 130 5.18 -6.66 11.71
N ILE A 131 6.33 -7.19 12.14
CA ILE A 131 7.64 -6.62 11.82
C ILE A 131 8.48 -7.68 11.10
N ALA A 132 8.52 -7.64 9.77
CA ALA A 132 9.28 -8.57 8.94
C ALA A 132 10.40 -7.83 8.21
N ILE A 133 11.64 -8.06 8.61
CA ILE A 133 12.83 -7.36 8.08
C ILE A 133 13.85 -8.38 7.61
N ARG A 134 14.18 -8.36 6.31
CA ARG A 134 15.21 -9.20 5.70
C ARG A 134 15.84 -8.47 4.52
N ALA A 135 17.02 -7.87 4.72
CA ALA A 135 17.66 -6.93 3.79
C ALA A 135 17.66 -7.38 2.32
N ASP A 136 18.08 -8.62 2.03
CA ASP A 136 18.12 -9.18 0.67
C ASP A 136 16.93 -10.12 0.38
N GLY A 137 15.89 -10.03 1.20
CA GLY A 137 14.78 -10.95 1.27
C GLY A 137 13.63 -10.63 0.33
N ASP A 138 13.09 -11.68 -0.29
CA ASP A 138 11.87 -11.56 -1.11
C ASP A 138 10.64 -12.15 -0.41
N PHE A 139 9.42 -11.94 -0.92
CA PHE A 139 8.21 -12.59 -0.38
C PHE A 139 7.98 -12.28 1.11
N LEU A 140 7.96 -11.00 1.47
CA LEU A 140 7.72 -10.58 2.84
C LEU A 140 6.31 -10.03 3.04
N GLY A 141 5.75 -10.36 4.21
CA GLY A 141 4.42 -9.99 4.68
C GLY A 141 4.07 -10.78 5.93
N LEU A 142 2.81 -10.67 6.40
CA LEU A 142 2.30 -11.67 7.35
C LEU A 142 2.39 -13.07 6.73
N PHE A 143 1.97 -13.17 5.47
CA PHE A 143 2.23 -14.31 4.60
C PHE A 143 3.29 -13.93 3.56
N GLY A 144 4.22 -14.85 3.25
CA GLY A 144 5.19 -14.64 2.17
C GLY A 144 4.60 -15.10 0.83
N GLN A 145 4.65 -16.39 0.57
CA GLN A 145 4.05 -17.09 -0.57
C GLN A 145 2.75 -17.77 -0.15
N TYR A 146 1.62 -17.30 -0.68
CA TYR A 146 0.30 -17.89 -0.49
C TYR A 146 -0.16 -18.59 -1.78
N TYR A 147 -0.41 -19.90 -1.73
CA TYR A 147 -0.63 -20.76 -2.90
C TYR A 147 -1.94 -21.55 -2.80
N LYS A 148 -2.86 -21.44 -3.76
CA LYS A 148 -4.16 -22.16 -3.83
C LYS A 148 -5.18 -21.98 -2.69
N GLY A 149 -4.78 -21.51 -1.51
CA GLY A 149 -5.71 -21.36 -0.38
C GLY A 149 -6.51 -20.05 -0.41
N ALA A 150 -7.48 -19.95 0.49
CA ALA A 150 -8.30 -18.75 0.67
C ALA A 150 -8.00 -18.03 1.99
N LEU A 151 -7.68 -16.74 1.90
CA LEU A 151 -7.49 -15.83 3.04
C LEU A 151 -8.68 -14.88 3.13
N LYS A 152 -9.35 -14.82 4.28
CA LYS A 152 -10.51 -13.93 4.45
C LYS A 152 -10.67 -13.34 5.85
N ASN A 153 -11.42 -12.23 5.91
CA ASN A 153 -11.87 -11.59 7.16
C ASN A 153 -10.72 -11.25 8.12
N LEU A 154 -9.59 -10.77 7.62
CA LEU A 154 -8.42 -10.46 8.44
C LEU A 154 -8.10 -8.98 8.41
N ASN A 155 -7.93 -8.40 9.60
CA ASN A 155 -7.40 -7.05 9.74
C ASN A 155 -5.91 -7.10 10.12
N ILE A 156 -5.10 -6.22 9.56
CA ILE A 156 -3.76 -5.92 10.06
C ILE A 156 -3.69 -4.46 10.50
N ASP A 157 -3.24 -4.24 11.73
CA ASP A 157 -2.92 -2.90 12.21
C ASP A 157 -1.42 -2.82 12.47
N LYS A 158 -0.75 -1.94 11.71
CA LYS A 158 0.67 -1.66 11.81
C LYS A 158 1.55 -2.83 11.38
N ALA A 159 2.10 -2.70 10.18
CA ALA A 159 3.09 -3.61 9.63
C ALA A 159 4.32 -2.83 9.17
N ILE A 160 5.51 -3.30 9.54
CA ILE A 160 6.79 -2.82 9.06
C ILE A 160 7.42 -3.96 8.26
N ILE A 161 7.47 -3.81 6.94
CA ILE A 161 7.99 -4.79 6.01
C ILE A 161 9.19 -4.19 5.29
N GLU A 162 10.37 -4.75 5.48
CA GLU A 162 11.62 -4.28 4.86
C GLU A 162 12.34 -5.44 4.20
N GLY A 163 12.59 -5.31 2.89
CA GLY A 163 13.31 -6.31 2.12
C GLY A 163 13.69 -5.80 0.73
N ARG A 164 13.89 -6.72 -0.22
CA ARG A 164 14.36 -6.38 -1.57
C ARG A 164 13.24 -6.40 -2.61
N ASP A 165 12.46 -7.47 -2.66
CA ASP A 165 11.47 -7.67 -3.74
C ASP A 165 10.21 -8.41 -3.25
N THR A 166 9.09 -8.19 -3.93
CA THR A 166 7.82 -8.87 -3.66
C THR A 166 7.37 -8.72 -2.21
N LEU A 167 7.16 -7.47 -1.80
CA LEU A 167 6.81 -7.09 -0.44
C LEU A 167 5.35 -6.63 -0.37
N GLY A 168 4.60 -7.18 0.59
CA GLY A 168 3.25 -6.70 0.92
C GLY A 168 2.90 -6.94 2.38
N ALA A 169 2.17 -6.02 3.02
CA ALA A 169 1.89 -6.16 4.45
C ALA A 169 1.10 -7.43 4.78
N LEU A 170 0.13 -7.78 3.95
CA LEU A 170 -0.67 -8.99 4.12
C LEU A 170 0.02 -10.20 3.48
N VAL A 171 0.38 -10.10 2.20
CA VAL A 171 0.97 -11.19 1.43
C VAL A 171 2.12 -10.68 0.57
N GLY A 172 3.30 -11.32 0.60
CA GLY A 172 4.36 -11.04 -0.38
C GLY A 172 3.88 -11.34 -1.81
N GLN A 173 3.54 -12.60 -2.08
CA GLN A 173 2.96 -13.06 -3.35
C GLN A 173 1.75 -13.97 -3.14
N LEU A 174 0.64 -13.59 -3.79
CA LEU A 174 -0.54 -14.43 -3.97
C LEU A 174 -0.41 -15.22 -5.28
N SER A 175 -0.56 -16.54 -5.26
CA SER A 175 -0.24 -17.36 -6.44
C SER A 175 -1.19 -18.52 -6.65
N THR A 176 -1.51 -18.79 -7.92
CA THR A 176 -2.14 -20.04 -8.39
C THR A 176 -3.44 -20.35 -7.67
N ASP A 177 -4.55 -19.82 -8.18
CA ASP A 177 -5.90 -20.05 -7.65
C ASP A 177 -6.08 -19.61 -6.18
N ALA A 178 -5.14 -18.82 -5.63
CA ALA A 178 -5.25 -18.28 -4.30
C ALA A 178 -6.19 -17.07 -4.27
N SER A 179 -6.84 -16.85 -3.13
CA SER A 179 -7.79 -15.75 -2.97
C SER A 179 -7.62 -14.96 -1.67
N ILE A 180 -7.85 -13.66 -1.75
CA ILE A 180 -7.96 -12.75 -0.62
C ILE A 180 -9.34 -12.09 -0.68
N ASP A 181 -10.12 -12.16 0.40
CA ASP A 181 -11.44 -11.53 0.49
C ASP A 181 -11.66 -10.84 1.83
N ASN A 182 -12.21 -9.63 1.82
CA ASN A 182 -12.57 -8.90 3.04
C ASN A 182 -11.39 -8.77 4.03
N CYS A 183 -10.22 -8.35 3.51
CA CYS A 183 -9.01 -8.15 4.30
C CYS A 183 -8.56 -6.69 4.25
N HIS A 184 -8.18 -6.15 5.40
CA HIS A 184 -7.90 -4.71 5.55
C HIS A 184 -6.59 -4.49 6.30
N VAL A 185 -5.65 -3.78 5.69
CA VAL A 185 -4.38 -3.42 6.34
C VAL A 185 -4.31 -1.91 6.54
N LYS A 186 -3.91 -1.46 7.72
CA LYS A 186 -3.70 -0.04 8.04
C LYS A 186 -2.40 0.20 8.78
N ASN A 187 -1.94 1.44 8.76
CA ASN A 187 -0.66 1.86 9.37
C ASN A 187 0.55 1.08 8.82
N VAL A 188 0.51 0.75 7.53
CA VAL A 188 1.56 -0.02 6.84
C VAL A 188 2.78 0.86 6.53
N GLN A 189 3.97 0.28 6.68
CA GLN A 189 5.24 0.77 6.17
C GLN A 189 5.91 -0.36 5.39
N VAL A 190 5.92 -0.27 4.06
CA VAL A 190 6.66 -1.17 3.19
C VAL A 190 7.88 -0.43 2.66
N LEU A 191 9.03 -1.09 2.73
CA LEU A 191 10.30 -0.60 2.22
C LEU A 191 11.00 -1.70 1.41
N ALA A 192 10.93 -1.57 0.08
CA ALA A 192 11.76 -2.33 -0.85
C ALA A 192 13.05 -1.54 -1.11
N SER A 193 14.15 -1.98 -0.50
CA SER A 193 15.46 -1.34 -0.58
C SER A 193 16.26 -1.83 -1.78
N GLN A 194 17.07 -0.96 -2.37
CA GLN A 194 18.09 -1.38 -3.33
C GLN A 194 19.28 -2.02 -2.59
N GLY A 195 19.64 -3.26 -2.95
CA GLY A 195 20.95 -3.81 -2.65
C GLY A 195 22.03 -3.15 -3.51
N ALA A 196 23.23 -2.93 -2.96
CA ALA A 196 24.35 -2.36 -3.70
C ALA A 196 24.69 -3.22 -4.94
N GLY A 197 24.73 -2.61 -6.12
CA GLY A 197 25.14 -3.27 -7.38
C GLY A 197 24.06 -4.05 -8.13
N MET A 198 22.78 -3.91 -7.77
CA MET A 198 21.67 -4.54 -8.48
C MET A 198 20.85 -3.51 -9.28
N THR A 199 20.44 -3.88 -10.49
CA THR A 199 19.69 -3.00 -11.40
C THR A 199 18.20 -2.87 -11.06
N SER A 200 17.71 -3.41 -9.93
CA SER A 200 16.27 -3.44 -9.63
C SER A 200 15.80 -4.12 -8.34
N GLY A 201 15.24 -3.34 -7.41
CA GLY A 201 14.18 -3.81 -6.50
C GLY A 201 12.82 -3.53 -7.15
N TYR A 202 11.98 -4.55 -7.37
CA TYR A 202 10.90 -4.46 -8.35
C TYR A 202 9.48 -4.38 -7.80
N ASN A 203 9.05 -5.17 -6.82
CA ASN A 203 7.62 -5.31 -6.52
C ASN A 203 7.28 -4.98 -5.07
N ALA A 204 6.59 -3.87 -4.87
CA ALA A 204 6.10 -3.48 -3.55
C ALA A 204 4.63 -3.05 -3.64
N GLY A 205 3.82 -3.56 -2.71
CA GLY A 205 2.44 -3.14 -2.54
C GLY A 205 2.04 -3.03 -1.08
N GLY A 206 1.09 -2.16 -0.76
CA GLY A 206 0.61 -2.00 0.61
C GLY A 206 -0.13 -3.24 1.11
N LEU A 207 -0.97 -3.87 0.27
CA LEU A 207 -1.61 -5.15 0.58
C LEU A 207 -0.71 -6.32 0.17
N ALA A 208 -0.33 -6.35 -1.10
CA ALA A 208 0.39 -7.46 -1.72
C ALA A 208 1.54 -7.00 -2.61
N GLY A 209 2.69 -7.69 -2.57
CA GLY A 209 3.78 -7.41 -3.50
C GLY A 209 3.42 -7.79 -4.94
N ALA A 210 2.92 -9.01 -5.11
CA ALA A 210 2.46 -9.51 -6.40
C ALA A 210 1.26 -10.45 -6.28
N ALA A 211 0.51 -10.59 -7.37
CA ALA A 211 -0.49 -11.63 -7.54
C ALA A 211 -0.30 -12.29 -8.90
N ILE A 212 -0.37 -13.62 -8.97
CA ILE A 212 -0.15 -14.35 -10.23
C ILE A 212 -1.10 -15.54 -10.42
N THR A 213 -1.31 -15.93 -11.67
CA THR A 213 -1.93 -17.19 -12.10
C THR A 213 -3.30 -17.44 -11.47
N ASN A 214 -4.34 -16.86 -12.09
CA ASN A 214 -5.75 -17.08 -11.72
C ASN A 214 -6.06 -16.72 -10.25
N SER A 215 -5.28 -15.83 -9.64
CA SER A 215 -5.52 -15.37 -8.27
C SER A 215 -6.53 -14.23 -8.21
N THR A 216 -7.27 -14.13 -7.10
CA THR A 216 -8.34 -13.12 -6.92
C THR A 216 -8.16 -12.34 -5.63
N ILE A 217 -8.34 -11.02 -5.69
CA ILE A 217 -8.39 -10.14 -4.52
C ILE A 217 -9.69 -9.35 -4.56
N SER A 218 -10.53 -9.48 -3.53
CA SER A 218 -11.82 -8.80 -3.44
C SER A 218 -12.07 -8.12 -2.10
N ASN A 219 -12.89 -7.06 -2.11
CA ASN A 219 -13.42 -6.41 -0.91
C ASN A 219 -12.34 -6.00 0.11
N SER A 220 -11.16 -5.61 -0.36
CA SER A 220 -9.98 -5.46 0.49
C SER A 220 -9.42 -4.04 0.44
N SER A 221 -8.72 -3.61 1.49
CA SER A 221 -8.12 -2.28 1.53
C SER A 221 -6.73 -2.26 2.13
N ALA A 222 -5.93 -1.29 1.71
CA ALA A 222 -4.64 -1.00 2.30
C ALA A 222 -4.50 0.49 2.61
N GLN A 223 -3.86 0.80 3.74
CA GLN A 223 -3.52 2.16 4.14
C GLN A 223 -2.11 2.24 4.72
N GLY A 224 -1.29 3.13 4.19
CA GLY A 224 0.06 3.33 4.70
C GLY A 224 1.03 3.99 3.72
N THR A 225 2.32 3.80 3.97
CA THR A 225 3.41 4.25 3.10
C THR A 225 4.06 3.05 2.43
N VAL A 226 4.21 3.10 1.11
CA VAL A 226 4.92 2.11 0.31
C VAL A 226 6.09 2.79 -0.37
N ASN A 227 7.30 2.38 -0.02
CA ASN A 227 8.54 2.85 -0.63
C ASN A 227 9.17 1.69 -1.42
N GLY A 228 9.48 1.92 -2.69
CA GLY A 228 10.21 0.97 -3.51
C GLY A 228 10.99 1.67 -4.61
N PHE A 229 11.50 0.89 -5.57
CA PHE A 229 12.27 1.43 -6.67
C PHE A 229 11.52 1.35 -8.01
N ALA A 230 11.23 0.14 -8.50
CA ALA A 230 10.37 -0.09 -9.65
C ALA A 230 9.02 -0.73 -9.20
N GLN A 231 8.04 -0.83 -10.11
CA GLN A 231 6.72 -1.50 -9.97
C GLN A 231 6.09 -1.38 -8.57
N VAL A 232 5.99 -0.14 -8.10
CA VAL A 232 5.45 0.19 -6.77
C VAL A 232 3.98 0.54 -6.89
N GLY A 233 3.09 -0.25 -6.28
CA GLY A 233 1.69 0.10 -6.18
C GLY A 233 1.28 0.42 -4.76
N GLY A 234 0.33 1.33 -4.56
CA GLY A 234 -0.24 1.54 -3.24
C GLY A 234 -0.93 0.29 -2.70
N PHE A 235 -1.75 -0.36 -3.53
CA PHE A 235 -2.45 -1.59 -3.15
C PHE A 235 -1.62 -2.83 -3.48
N ILE A 236 -1.18 -2.95 -4.73
CA ILE A 236 -0.44 -4.11 -5.23
C ILE A 236 0.70 -3.68 -6.16
N GLY A 237 1.88 -4.27 -6.02
CA GLY A 237 2.98 -4.00 -6.96
C GLY A 237 2.64 -4.45 -8.38
N SER A 238 2.53 -5.76 -8.56
CA SER A 238 2.30 -6.37 -9.88
C SER A 238 1.29 -7.52 -9.89
N PRO A 239 0.12 -7.35 -10.55
CA PRO A 239 -0.81 -8.44 -10.87
C PRO A 239 -0.54 -9.02 -12.26
N TRP A 240 -0.33 -10.34 -12.42
CA TRP A 240 -0.05 -11.00 -13.71
C TRP A 240 -0.84 -12.30 -13.94
N ASP A 241 -0.99 -12.73 -15.20
CA ASP A 241 -1.55 -14.04 -15.59
C ASP A 241 -2.95 -14.32 -15.00
N LYS A 242 -3.98 -13.66 -15.56
CA LYS A 242 -5.39 -13.88 -15.21
C LYS A 242 -5.75 -13.50 -13.76
N VAL A 243 -5.14 -12.44 -13.23
CA VAL A 243 -5.49 -11.92 -11.90
C VAL A 243 -6.74 -11.05 -11.97
N THR A 244 -7.63 -11.20 -10.99
CA THR A 244 -8.81 -10.35 -10.82
C THR A 244 -8.73 -9.57 -9.51
N ILE A 245 -8.88 -8.25 -9.57
CA ILE A 245 -8.93 -7.35 -8.41
C ILE A 245 -10.23 -6.56 -8.47
N LYS A 246 -11.03 -6.63 -7.40
CA LYS A 246 -12.40 -6.11 -7.39
C LYS A 246 -12.73 -5.44 -6.06
N GLN A 247 -13.40 -4.28 -6.08
CA GLN A 247 -13.89 -3.65 -4.84
C GLN A 247 -12.76 -3.41 -3.83
N CYS A 248 -11.64 -2.90 -4.33
CA CYS A 248 -10.43 -2.73 -3.54
C CYS A 248 -9.99 -1.27 -3.47
N SER A 249 -9.26 -0.90 -2.41
CA SER A 249 -8.87 0.49 -2.21
C SER A 249 -7.49 0.67 -1.58
N PHE A 250 -6.83 1.76 -1.95
CA PHE A 250 -5.64 2.24 -1.26
C PHE A 250 -5.76 3.70 -0.85
N VAL A 251 -5.29 4.00 0.36
CA VAL A 251 -5.13 5.37 0.86
C VAL A 251 -3.75 5.54 1.48
N GLY A 252 -2.96 6.50 1.04
CA GLY A 252 -1.64 6.71 1.65
C GLY A 252 -0.61 7.35 0.74
N THR A 253 0.66 7.00 0.95
CA THR A 253 1.78 7.54 0.18
C THR A 253 2.51 6.42 -0.55
N VAL A 254 2.83 6.65 -1.82
CA VAL A 254 3.60 5.73 -2.67
C VAL A 254 4.82 6.49 -3.18
N ASN A 255 6.01 5.97 -2.90
CA ASN A 255 7.26 6.50 -3.41
C ASN A 255 7.94 5.41 -4.22
N GLY A 256 8.18 5.67 -5.51
CA GLY A 256 8.90 4.76 -6.39
C GLY A 256 9.67 5.55 -7.44
N ALA A 257 10.88 5.13 -7.80
CA ALA A 257 11.62 5.80 -8.86
C ALA A 257 10.94 5.61 -10.23
N ASN A 258 10.49 4.39 -10.52
CA ASN A 258 9.91 4.03 -11.81
C ASN A 258 8.61 3.22 -11.64
N LEU A 259 7.66 3.39 -12.56
CA LEU A 259 6.44 2.57 -12.64
C LEU A 259 5.65 2.57 -11.31
N ALA A 260 5.46 3.77 -10.72
CA ALA A 260 4.76 3.91 -9.46
C ALA A 260 3.29 4.30 -9.69
N GLY A 261 2.37 3.56 -9.10
CA GLY A 261 0.94 3.81 -9.18
C GLY A 261 0.28 3.92 -7.80
N GLY A 262 -0.64 4.86 -7.66
CA GLY A 262 -1.41 5.01 -6.41
C GLY A 262 -2.20 3.75 -6.03
N PHE A 263 -2.52 2.88 -7.00
CA PHE A 263 -3.17 1.59 -6.78
C PHE A 263 -2.27 0.42 -7.22
N VAL A 264 -1.81 0.42 -8.47
CA VAL A 264 -1.00 -0.66 -9.07
C VAL A 264 0.27 -0.11 -9.70
N GLY A 265 1.41 -0.74 -9.44
CA GLY A 265 2.66 -0.37 -10.09
C GLY A 265 2.67 -0.73 -11.57
N PHE A 266 2.65 -2.03 -11.87
CA PHE A 266 2.80 -2.53 -13.23
C PHE A 266 1.91 -3.73 -13.57
N SER A 267 1.26 -3.69 -14.72
CA SER A 267 0.50 -4.81 -15.29
C SER A 267 0.98 -5.12 -16.69
N THR A 268 1.47 -6.35 -16.93
CA THR A 268 1.99 -6.83 -18.22
C THR A 268 1.05 -7.81 -18.93
N PHE A 269 1.33 -8.08 -20.20
CA PHE A 269 0.67 -9.13 -20.96
C PHE A 269 1.17 -10.51 -20.54
N ALA A 270 0.26 -11.48 -20.49
CA ALA A 270 0.60 -12.88 -20.28
C ALA A 270 0.59 -13.64 -21.63
N PHE A 271 1.51 -14.60 -21.78
CA PHE A 271 1.62 -15.39 -23.00
C PHE A 271 0.48 -16.42 -23.07
N GLY A 272 -0.54 -16.14 -23.88
CA GLY A 272 -1.63 -17.06 -24.20
C GLY A 272 -3.02 -16.41 -24.18
N PRO A 273 -4.03 -17.03 -24.82
CA PRO A 273 -5.39 -16.51 -24.80
C PRO A 273 -5.98 -16.54 -23.38
N ASN A 274 -6.87 -15.58 -23.07
CA ASN A 274 -7.64 -15.53 -21.82
C ASN A 274 -6.81 -15.36 -20.53
N LYS A 275 -5.72 -14.60 -20.59
CA LYS A 275 -4.81 -14.34 -19.46
C LYS A 275 -4.80 -12.88 -18.98
N GLU A 276 -5.82 -12.12 -19.34
CA GLU A 276 -5.93 -10.70 -19.01
C GLU A 276 -6.07 -10.48 -17.51
N VAL A 277 -5.34 -9.48 -17.01
CA VAL A 277 -5.55 -8.92 -15.67
C VAL A 277 -6.82 -8.07 -15.71
N VAL A 278 -7.68 -8.23 -14.72
CA VAL A 278 -8.91 -7.46 -14.58
C VAL A 278 -8.88 -6.68 -13.28
N ILE A 279 -8.98 -5.36 -13.36
CA ILE A 279 -9.22 -4.49 -12.20
C ILE A 279 -10.54 -3.77 -12.39
N GLU A 280 -11.43 -3.93 -11.42
CA GLU A 280 -12.73 -3.29 -11.45
C GLU A 280 -13.12 -2.73 -10.08
N ASP A 281 -13.97 -1.72 -10.10
CA ASP A 281 -14.58 -1.16 -8.89
C ASP A 281 -13.55 -0.82 -7.82
N SER A 282 -12.47 -0.12 -8.19
CA SER A 282 -11.37 0.12 -7.27
C SER A 282 -10.98 1.59 -7.25
N TYR A 283 -10.37 2.03 -6.16
CA TYR A 283 -9.93 3.42 -6.04
C TYR A 283 -8.61 3.61 -5.30
N ALA A 284 -7.91 4.69 -5.64
CA ALA A 284 -6.76 5.17 -4.90
C ALA A 284 -6.96 6.63 -4.48
N ARG A 285 -6.72 6.93 -3.21
CA ARG A 285 -6.51 8.30 -2.72
C ARG A 285 -5.10 8.39 -2.13
N ALA A 286 -4.13 8.68 -2.98
CA ALA A 286 -2.73 8.59 -2.62
C ALA A 286 -1.96 9.89 -2.91
N THR A 287 -0.83 10.08 -2.25
CA THR A 287 0.26 10.90 -2.78
C THR A 287 1.24 9.95 -3.46
N VAL A 288 1.54 10.18 -4.74
CA VAL A 288 2.42 9.31 -5.54
C VAL A 288 3.60 10.15 -6.02
N ASN A 289 4.82 9.79 -5.61
CA ASN A 289 6.04 10.49 -5.98
C ASN A 289 6.98 9.56 -6.75
N GLY A 290 7.65 10.07 -7.79
CA GLY A 290 8.68 9.32 -8.51
C GLY A 290 9.39 10.05 -9.62
N GLU A 291 10.05 9.31 -10.51
CA GLU A 291 10.79 9.87 -11.66
C GLU A 291 10.05 9.57 -12.97
N ASP A 292 9.96 8.31 -13.39
CA ASP A 292 9.37 7.92 -14.68
C ASP A 292 8.13 7.03 -14.56
N ARG A 293 7.12 7.29 -15.40
CA ARG A 293 5.85 6.52 -15.49
C ARG A 293 5.15 6.46 -14.14
N ILE A 294 4.79 7.63 -13.65
CA ILE A 294 4.12 7.81 -12.36
C ILE A 294 2.66 8.14 -12.59
N GLY A 295 1.75 7.42 -11.94
CA GLY A 295 0.32 7.66 -12.09
C GLY A 295 -0.51 7.55 -10.82
N GLY A 296 -1.61 8.29 -10.78
CA GLY A 296 -2.49 8.34 -9.62
C GLY A 296 -3.20 7.02 -9.31
N PHE A 297 -3.34 6.13 -10.30
CA PHE A 297 -3.88 4.78 -10.15
C PHE A 297 -2.88 3.73 -10.63
N TYR A 298 -2.37 3.86 -11.86
CA TYR A 298 -1.42 2.94 -12.46
C TYR A 298 -0.07 3.60 -12.71
N GLY A 299 1.04 2.92 -12.44
CA GLY A 299 2.35 3.33 -12.98
C GLY A 299 2.40 3.08 -14.48
N TYR A 300 2.38 1.80 -14.87
CA TYR A 300 2.32 1.38 -16.27
C TYR A 300 1.33 0.23 -16.48
N LEU A 301 0.31 0.51 -17.30
CA LEU A 301 -0.70 -0.44 -17.72
C LEU A 301 -0.38 -0.91 -19.15
N GLN A 302 0.40 -1.97 -19.27
CA GLN A 302 0.78 -2.49 -20.58
C GLN A 302 -0.32 -3.34 -21.21
N SER A 303 -1.05 -4.12 -20.40
CA SER A 303 -2.20 -4.91 -20.82
C SER A 303 -3.16 -5.16 -19.65
N GLY A 304 -4.42 -5.46 -19.97
CA GLY A 304 -5.47 -5.78 -19.00
C GLY A 304 -6.77 -5.02 -19.27
N ILE A 305 -7.76 -5.27 -18.41
CA ILE A 305 -9.04 -4.57 -18.38
C ILE A 305 -9.11 -3.76 -17.10
N VAL A 306 -9.32 -2.45 -17.21
CA VAL A 306 -9.53 -1.57 -16.06
C VAL A 306 -10.85 -0.85 -16.23
N ARG A 307 -11.75 -1.01 -15.27
CA ARG A 307 -13.08 -0.42 -15.36
C ARG A 307 -13.65 0.10 -14.05
N ASN A 308 -14.57 1.06 -14.14
CA ASN A 308 -15.38 1.55 -13.02
C ASN A 308 -14.54 1.97 -11.81
N SER A 309 -13.42 2.63 -12.06
CA SER A 309 -12.39 2.89 -11.05
C SER A 309 -11.97 4.35 -11.09
N TYR A 310 -11.50 4.89 -9.97
CA TYR A 310 -11.08 6.29 -9.92
C TYR A 310 -9.80 6.51 -9.12
N SER A 311 -9.09 7.58 -9.47
CA SER A 311 -8.01 8.13 -8.66
C SER A 311 -8.39 9.50 -8.11
N ALA A 312 -8.18 9.70 -6.81
CA ALA A 312 -8.15 11.03 -6.20
C ALA A 312 -6.75 11.28 -5.61
N ALA A 313 -5.73 10.99 -6.41
CA ALA A 313 -4.34 11.11 -6.01
C ALA A 313 -3.74 12.49 -6.33
N VAL A 314 -2.75 12.89 -5.55
CA VAL A 314 -1.79 13.94 -5.90
C VAL A 314 -0.56 13.22 -6.46
N VAL A 315 -0.10 13.62 -7.64
CA VAL A 315 0.97 12.93 -8.36
C VAL A 315 2.10 13.91 -8.62
N ASP A 316 3.31 13.55 -8.23
CA ASP A 316 4.55 14.28 -8.48
C ASP A 316 5.55 13.36 -9.19
N GLY A 317 6.07 13.80 -10.33
CA GLY A 317 6.92 12.98 -11.19
C GLY A 317 7.68 13.82 -12.21
N GLN A 318 8.70 13.23 -12.84
CA GLN A 318 9.55 13.95 -13.79
C GLN A 318 9.21 13.66 -15.26
N SER A 319 9.00 12.39 -15.62
CA SER A 319 8.70 11.96 -16.99
C SER A 319 7.53 10.99 -17.05
N ASN A 320 6.72 11.09 -18.11
CA ASN A 320 5.54 10.24 -18.33
C ASN A 320 4.61 10.19 -17.11
N VAL A 321 4.14 11.36 -16.68
CA VAL A 321 3.35 11.51 -15.45
C VAL A 321 1.88 11.74 -15.82
N GLY A 322 0.96 10.98 -15.23
CA GLY A 322 -0.47 11.16 -15.47
C GLY A 322 -1.32 11.10 -14.20
N ALA A 323 -2.40 11.87 -14.18
CA ALA A 323 -3.30 11.93 -13.03
C ALA A 323 -4.00 10.57 -12.76
N PHE A 324 -4.14 9.71 -13.78
CA PHE A 324 -4.63 8.34 -13.62
C PHE A 324 -3.54 7.30 -13.90
N ALA A 325 -2.81 7.39 -15.01
CA ALA A 325 -1.77 6.44 -15.36
C ALA A 325 -0.48 7.12 -15.85
N GLY A 326 0.69 6.62 -15.47
CA GLY A 326 1.95 7.10 -16.04
C GLY A 326 2.08 6.73 -17.53
N ALA A 327 1.83 5.45 -17.85
CA ALA A 327 1.79 4.97 -19.22
C ALA A 327 0.66 3.95 -19.45
N VAL A 328 0.12 3.93 -20.67
CA VAL A 328 -0.85 2.93 -21.14
C VAL A 328 -0.44 2.39 -22.50
N ALA A 329 -0.46 1.07 -22.69
CA ALA A 329 -0.25 0.43 -23.99
C ALA A 329 -1.54 -0.25 -24.49
N GLY A 330 -1.61 -1.58 -24.49
CA GLY A 330 -2.72 -2.38 -25.04
C GLY A 330 -3.78 -2.78 -24.01
N ALA A 331 -4.38 -1.79 -23.33
CA ALA A 331 -5.38 -2.05 -22.29
C ALA A 331 -6.79 -1.63 -22.70
N GLN A 332 -7.79 -2.35 -22.16
CA GLN A 332 -9.19 -2.02 -22.30
C GLN A 332 -9.60 -1.14 -21.12
N LEU A 333 -10.00 0.09 -21.41
CA LEU A 333 -10.36 1.10 -20.42
C LEU A 333 -11.86 1.38 -20.51
N GLN A 334 -12.54 1.50 -19.36
CA GLN A 334 -13.96 1.84 -19.34
C GLN A 334 -14.35 2.54 -18.04
N ASN A 335 -15.09 3.66 -18.14
CA ASN A 335 -15.68 4.31 -16.96
C ASN A 335 -14.63 4.64 -15.89
N LEU A 336 -13.56 5.31 -16.29
CA LEU A 336 -12.42 5.65 -15.45
C LEU A 336 -12.39 7.16 -15.18
N TYR A 337 -11.99 7.53 -13.97
CA TYR A 337 -12.03 8.92 -13.54
C TYR A 337 -10.79 9.32 -12.73
N PHE A 338 -10.43 10.59 -12.79
CA PHE A 338 -9.45 11.18 -11.87
C PHE A 338 -9.92 12.53 -11.32
N ASP A 339 -9.41 12.90 -10.15
CA ASP A 339 -9.67 14.20 -9.55
C ASP A 339 -8.81 15.29 -10.20
N SER A 340 -9.41 16.05 -11.11
CA SER A 340 -8.73 17.11 -11.86
C SER A 340 -8.41 18.35 -11.04
N THR A 341 -8.88 18.45 -9.79
CA THR A 341 -8.49 19.56 -8.90
C THR A 341 -7.25 19.24 -8.07
N LYS A 342 -6.77 18.00 -8.10
CA LYS A 342 -5.57 17.55 -7.40
C LYS A 342 -4.32 17.59 -8.27
N SER A 343 -4.48 17.77 -9.58
CA SER A 343 -3.39 17.72 -10.53
C SER A 343 -3.79 18.39 -11.84
N ASP A 344 -2.88 19.20 -12.40
CA ASP A 344 -2.99 19.75 -13.76
C ASP A 344 -2.44 18.78 -14.84
N LEU A 345 -2.08 17.56 -14.45
CA LEU A 345 -1.52 16.55 -15.34
C LEU A 345 -2.58 16.00 -16.32
N PRO A 346 -2.15 15.52 -17.50
CA PRO A 346 -3.03 14.73 -18.35
C PRO A 346 -3.50 13.46 -17.63
N ALA A 347 -4.60 12.86 -18.10
CA ALA A 347 -5.08 11.58 -17.55
C ALA A 347 -4.01 10.49 -17.63
N VAL A 348 -3.27 10.46 -18.74
CA VAL A 348 -2.18 9.52 -19.01
C VAL A 348 -0.93 10.28 -19.43
N GLY A 349 0.22 9.95 -18.84
CA GLY A 349 1.50 10.59 -19.17
C GLY A 349 1.99 10.24 -20.58
N THR A 350 1.86 8.98 -21.00
CA THR A 350 2.17 8.54 -22.37
C THR A 350 1.33 7.35 -22.83
N PHE A 351 0.97 7.35 -24.12
CA PHE A 351 0.28 6.23 -24.77
C PHE A 351 1.24 5.51 -25.73
N GLU A 352 1.40 4.20 -25.54
CA GLU A 352 2.10 3.29 -26.46
C GLU A 352 1.09 2.64 -27.41
N GLY A 353 0.31 3.49 -28.10
CA GLY A 353 -0.84 3.14 -28.93
C GLY A 353 -1.69 4.38 -29.26
N PRO A 354 -2.82 4.23 -29.98
CA PRO A 354 -3.72 5.36 -30.19
C PRO A 354 -4.26 5.86 -28.84
N PRO A 355 -4.24 7.19 -28.59
CA PRO A 355 -4.84 7.77 -27.40
C PRO A 355 -6.32 7.40 -27.24
N SER A 356 -6.79 7.39 -26.00
CA SER A 356 -8.15 6.99 -25.64
C SER A 356 -8.73 7.98 -24.63
N ASP A 357 -9.78 8.71 -25.00
CA ASP A 357 -10.44 9.72 -24.15
C ASP A 357 -11.37 9.09 -23.08
N VAL A 358 -11.09 7.86 -22.68
CA VAL A 358 -12.00 7.06 -21.85
C VAL A 358 -11.79 7.32 -20.35
N ILE A 359 -10.72 8.01 -19.98
CA ILE A 359 -10.43 8.44 -18.61
C ILE A 359 -10.84 9.92 -18.47
N GLN A 360 -11.85 10.18 -17.64
CA GLN A 360 -12.45 11.51 -17.50
C GLN A 360 -11.99 12.23 -16.23
N GLY A 361 -11.50 13.46 -16.39
CA GLY A 361 -11.27 14.36 -15.26
C GLY A 361 -12.59 14.86 -14.66
N ARG A 362 -12.68 14.86 -13.33
CA ARG A 362 -13.80 15.44 -12.56
C ARG A 362 -13.22 16.21 -11.38
N SER A 363 -13.80 17.34 -11.02
CA SER A 363 -13.35 18.09 -9.85
C SER A 363 -13.63 17.33 -8.56
N THR A 364 -12.90 17.65 -7.46
CA THR A 364 -13.20 17.12 -6.12
C THR A 364 -14.68 17.30 -5.77
N ALA A 365 -15.27 18.46 -6.11
CA ALA A 365 -16.67 18.75 -5.83
C ALA A 365 -17.61 17.79 -6.58
N GLU A 366 -17.39 17.58 -7.89
CA GLU A 366 -18.18 16.66 -8.70
C GLU A 366 -18.03 15.21 -8.25
N MET A 367 -16.82 14.76 -7.92
CA MET A 367 -16.57 13.41 -7.43
C MET A 367 -17.23 13.13 -6.08
N LYS A 368 -17.58 14.16 -5.29
CA LYS A 368 -18.28 14.02 -4.01
C LYS A 368 -19.81 14.15 -4.13
N THR A 369 -20.37 13.93 -5.32
CA THR A 369 -21.83 13.99 -5.58
C THR A 369 -22.48 12.62 -5.76
N ASP A 370 -23.79 12.54 -5.55
CA ASP A 370 -24.58 11.34 -5.84
C ASP A 370 -24.67 11.06 -7.35
N ALA A 371 -24.55 12.09 -8.19
CA ALA A 371 -24.46 11.94 -9.64
C ALA A 371 -23.20 11.15 -10.06
N PHE A 372 -22.06 11.40 -9.40
CA PHE A 372 -20.85 10.63 -9.65
C PHE A 372 -20.97 9.17 -9.18
N VAL A 373 -21.62 8.93 -8.04
CA VAL A 373 -21.96 7.57 -7.59
C VAL A 373 -22.85 6.86 -8.62
N ALA A 374 -23.85 7.55 -9.19
CA ALA A 374 -24.70 7.01 -10.24
C ALA A 374 -23.90 6.68 -11.53
N ALA A 375 -22.92 7.51 -11.90
CA ALA A 375 -22.03 7.23 -13.03
C ALA A 375 -21.17 5.97 -12.79
N LEU A 376 -20.61 5.80 -11.59
CA LEU A 376 -19.88 4.58 -11.21
C LEU A 376 -20.79 3.34 -11.18
N ASN A 377 -22.07 3.50 -10.87
CA ASN A 377 -23.09 2.44 -10.87
C ASN A 377 -23.90 2.34 -12.18
N ALA A 378 -23.50 3.01 -13.26
CA ALA A 378 -24.29 3.03 -14.50
C ALA A 378 -24.33 1.64 -15.16
N GLY A 379 -25.55 1.16 -15.48
CA GLY A 379 -25.74 -0.10 -16.20
C GLY A 379 -25.52 -1.38 -15.40
N ARG A 380 -25.58 -1.31 -14.06
CA ARG A 380 -25.20 -2.43 -13.18
C ARG A 380 -26.15 -2.58 -11.99
N ALA A 381 -26.49 -3.84 -11.70
CA ALA A 381 -27.28 -4.26 -10.55
C ALA A 381 -26.67 -5.55 -9.97
N PRO A 382 -26.44 -5.64 -8.64
CA PRO A 382 -26.70 -4.63 -7.61
C PRO A 382 -25.70 -3.45 -7.67
N ALA A 383 -26.07 -2.34 -7.01
CA ALA A 383 -25.16 -1.21 -6.83
C ALA A 383 -23.97 -1.62 -5.94
N VAL A 384 -22.77 -1.15 -6.31
CA VAL A 384 -21.52 -1.45 -5.59
C VAL A 384 -20.98 -0.22 -4.92
N TRP A 385 -21.16 0.95 -5.54
CA TRP A 385 -20.70 2.22 -5.01
C TRP A 385 -21.80 2.90 -4.20
N MET A 386 -21.42 3.50 -3.08
CA MET A 386 -22.23 4.38 -2.25
C MET A 386 -21.42 5.63 -1.89
N ARG A 387 -22.06 6.59 -1.24
CA ARG A 387 -21.38 7.75 -0.66
C ARG A 387 -21.96 8.07 0.71
N SER A 388 -21.09 8.46 1.62
CA SER A 388 -21.44 9.07 2.89
C SER A 388 -20.35 10.08 3.24
N ALA A 389 -20.73 11.27 3.73
CA ALA A 389 -19.77 12.30 4.10
C ALA A 389 -18.79 11.85 5.19
N ALA A 390 -19.17 10.84 6.00
CA ALA A 390 -18.35 10.27 7.04
C ALA A 390 -17.35 9.21 6.54
N VAL A 391 -17.38 8.86 5.26
CA VAL A 391 -16.65 7.71 4.70
C VAL A 391 -15.79 8.17 3.54
N ASN A 392 -14.55 7.72 3.50
CA ASN A 392 -13.63 8.02 2.39
C ASN A 392 -13.57 9.52 2.05
N ASP A 393 -13.66 10.38 3.07
CA ASP A 393 -13.69 11.84 2.93
C ASP A 393 -14.81 12.33 1.96
N GLY A 394 -15.94 11.63 1.93
CA GLY A 394 -17.08 11.98 1.08
C GLY A 394 -16.93 11.58 -0.40
N TYR A 395 -15.81 10.97 -0.80
CA TYR A 395 -15.73 10.29 -2.10
C TYR A 395 -16.52 8.97 -2.08
N PRO A 396 -16.86 8.41 -3.24
CA PRO A 396 -17.54 7.11 -3.30
C PRO A 396 -16.74 6.00 -2.64
N ALA A 397 -17.43 5.11 -1.95
CA ALA A 397 -16.89 3.90 -1.32
C ALA A 397 -17.81 2.71 -1.59
N PHE A 398 -17.50 1.52 -1.08
CA PHE A 398 -18.27 0.30 -1.38
C PHE A 398 -19.46 0.09 -0.43
N VAL A 399 -20.57 -0.42 -0.96
CA VAL A 399 -21.79 -0.77 -0.20
C VAL A 399 -21.53 -1.87 0.84
N SER A 400 -20.65 -2.82 0.53
CA SER A 400 -20.36 -4.02 1.34
C SER A 400 -19.20 -3.87 2.33
N ALA A 401 -18.59 -2.68 2.44
CA ALA A 401 -17.56 -2.47 3.45
C ALA A 401 -18.22 -2.55 4.83
N ASN A 402 -18.06 -3.68 5.52
CA ASN A 402 -18.31 -3.79 6.96
C ASN A 402 -17.37 -2.81 7.66
N MET A 403 -17.86 -1.59 7.78
CA MET A 403 -17.11 -0.36 8.03
C MET A 403 -16.68 -0.18 9.49
N SER A 404 -16.49 -1.28 10.21
CA SER A 404 -16.09 -1.26 11.61
C SER A 404 -14.58 -1.06 11.81
N SER A 405 -13.78 -0.89 10.74
CA SER A 405 -12.33 -0.67 10.86
C SER A 405 -11.71 0.38 9.94
N VAL A 406 -12.47 0.96 9.00
CA VAL A 406 -12.12 2.28 8.44
C VAL A 406 -12.70 3.33 9.39
N ASP A 407 -12.29 3.25 10.65
CA ASP A 407 -12.03 4.49 11.38
C ASP A 407 -11.04 5.21 10.48
N LEU A 408 -11.56 6.16 9.71
CA LEU A 408 -10.77 7.31 9.32
C LEU A 408 -10.11 7.74 10.61
N ILE A 409 -8.81 7.46 10.73
CA ILE A 409 -7.98 8.28 11.57
C ILE A 409 -8.23 9.66 10.98
N LYS A 410 -9.14 10.43 11.60
CA LYS A 410 -8.92 11.86 11.72
C LYS A 410 -7.54 11.90 12.32
N ASN A 411 -6.55 12.08 11.45
CA ASN A 411 -5.15 12.18 11.76
C ASN A 411 -5.01 13.20 12.89
N LYS A 412 -5.06 12.72 14.14
CA LYS A 412 -5.22 13.55 15.33
C LYS A 412 -3.80 13.79 15.80
N THR A 413 -3.25 14.91 15.37
CA THR A 413 -2.11 15.49 16.07
C THR A 413 -2.38 15.46 17.57
N LYS A 414 -1.51 14.84 18.35
CA LYS A 414 -1.62 14.84 19.81
C LYS A 414 -0.64 15.85 20.38
N ILE A 415 -1.15 16.70 21.25
CA ILE A 415 -0.34 17.65 22.02
C ILE A 415 -0.54 17.35 23.49
N TYR A 416 0.55 17.09 24.21
CA TYR A 416 0.51 16.79 25.64
C TYR A 416 1.78 17.27 26.35
N PRO A 417 1.72 17.52 27.67
CA PRO A 417 0.51 17.53 28.49
C PRO A 417 -0.38 18.75 28.19
N THR A 418 -1.69 18.61 28.40
CA THR A 418 -2.64 19.75 28.33
C THR A 418 -2.31 20.82 29.36
N LEU A 419 -1.65 20.44 30.45
CA LEU A 419 -1.19 21.32 31.52
C LEU A 419 0.34 21.21 31.61
N VAL A 420 1.05 22.23 31.14
CA VAL A 420 2.48 22.17 30.82
C VAL A 420 3.28 23.23 31.58
N SER A 421 4.49 22.87 32.02
CA SER A 421 5.40 23.81 32.67
C SER A 421 6.48 24.33 31.72
N SER A 422 7.04 23.49 30.87
CA SER A 422 8.18 23.86 30.02
C SER A 422 8.11 23.34 28.59
N HIS A 423 7.67 22.10 28.33
CA HIS A 423 7.68 21.54 26.99
C HIS A 423 6.36 20.87 26.62
N LEU A 424 5.84 21.22 25.45
CA LEU A 424 4.75 20.50 24.80
C LEU A 424 5.34 19.43 23.89
N THR A 425 4.97 18.18 24.11
CA THR A 425 5.23 17.12 23.14
C THR A 425 4.18 17.23 22.04
N VAL A 426 4.66 17.30 20.79
CA VAL A 426 3.83 17.26 19.60
C VAL A 426 4.11 15.95 18.90
N LEU A 427 3.08 15.12 18.79
CA LEU A 427 3.08 13.95 17.91
C LEU A 427 2.29 14.32 16.67
N PRO A 428 2.97 14.88 15.64
CA PRO A 428 2.30 15.30 14.42
C PRO A 428 1.96 14.09 13.54
N ASP A 429 0.99 14.28 12.66
CA ASP A 429 0.51 13.24 11.74
C ASP A 429 0.99 13.48 10.30
N GLY A 430 2.26 13.84 10.19
CA GLY A 430 2.90 14.31 8.97
C GLY A 430 3.97 15.37 9.25
N GLN A 431 4.63 15.84 8.19
CA GLN A 431 5.62 16.91 8.30
C GLN A 431 4.93 18.24 8.63
N VAL A 432 5.24 18.79 9.80
CA VAL A 432 4.79 20.12 10.22
C VAL A 432 5.75 21.14 9.63
N SER A 433 5.27 22.00 8.75
CA SER A 433 6.05 23.09 8.15
C SER A 433 6.22 24.27 9.11
N GLY A 434 5.31 24.43 10.08
CA GLY A 434 5.46 25.41 11.16
C GLY A 434 4.36 25.37 12.22
N TYR A 435 4.52 26.18 13.26
CA TYR A 435 3.52 26.35 14.32
C TYR A 435 3.36 27.81 14.74
N SER A 436 2.20 28.14 15.30
CA SER A 436 1.92 29.41 15.95
C SER A 436 1.14 29.19 17.25
N ILE A 437 1.56 29.81 18.34
CA ILE A 437 0.90 29.78 19.64
C ILE A 437 0.22 31.13 19.86
N PHE A 438 -1.07 31.09 20.20
CA PHE A 438 -1.93 32.23 20.43
C PHE A 438 -2.30 32.33 21.91
N ASP A 439 -2.30 33.55 22.46
CA ASP A 439 -2.89 33.82 23.77
C ASP A 439 -4.43 33.89 23.71
N SER A 440 -5.08 34.11 24.86
CA SER A 440 -6.54 34.24 24.94
C SER A 440 -7.12 35.46 24.20
N ALA A 441 -6.28 36.42 23.79
CA ALA A 441 -6.68 37.57 22.99
C ALA A 441 -6.44 37.34 21.49
N GLY A 442 -6.01 36.13 21.08
CA GLY A 442 -5.74 35.79 19.69
C GLY A 442 -4.41 36.33 19.15
N ARG A 443 -3.52 36.82 20.01
CA ARG A 443 -2.20 37.33 19.59
C ARG A 443 -1.19 36.19 19.53
N ILE A 444 -0.37 36.16 18.48
CA ILE A 444 0.73 35.20 18.36
C ILE A 444 1.80 35.57 19.41
N VAL A 445 2.03 34.65 20.36
CA VAL A 445 3.04 34.81 21.43
C VAL A 445 4.30 33.99 21.19
N LYS A 446 4.24 32.99 20.29
CA LYS A 446 5.39 32.20 19.86
C LYS A 446 5.09 31.56 18.50
N ALA A 447 6.08 31.47 17.63
CA ALA A 447 5.98 30.77 16.36
C ALA A 447 7.32 30.14 16.00
N GLY A 448 7.31 29.16 15.11
CA GLY A 448 8.52 28.52 14.61
C GLY A 448 8.25 27.68 13.37
N THR A 449 9.31 27.34 12.66
CA THR A 449 9.31 26.48 11.48
C THR A 449 9.83 25.10 11.87
N SER A 450 9.20 24.03 11.35
CA SER A 450 9.55 22.62 11.60
C SER A 450 9.44 22.17 13.06
N VAL A 451 8.62 21.15 13.34
CA VAL A 451 8.44 20.60 14.70
C VAL A 451 8.98 19.19 14.76
N THR A 452 10.10 18.98 15.45
CA THR A 452 10.63 17.64 15.77
C THR A 452 10.42 17.33 17.25
N GLY A 453 9.29 16.69 17.55
CA GLY A 453 9.00 16.07 18.85
C GLY A 453 8.52 17.00 19.96
N SER A 454 9.17 18.13 20.23
CA SER A 454 8.77 19.01 21.34
C SER A 454 8.91 20.51 21.06
N ILE A 455 8.03 21.30 21.67
CA ILE A 455 8.04 22.77 21.62
C ILE A 455 8.26 23.29 23.03
N ASP A 456 9.35 24.05 23.20
CA ASP A 456 9.61 24.77 24.45
C ASP A 456 8.61 25.92 24.61
N VAL A 457 7.87 25.90 25.71
CA VAL A 457 6.88 26.91 26.13
C VAL A 457 7.24 27.52 27.50
N SER A 458 8.46 27.29 28.00
CA SER A 458 8.94 27.83 29.27
C SER A 458 8.89 29.36 29.34
N SER A 459 9.09 30.03 28.20
CA SER A 459 9.03 31.48 28.07
C SER A 459 7.61 32.08 28.15
N LEU A 460 6.56 31.26 28.08
CA LEU A 460 5.18 31.73 28.15
C LEU A 460 4.77 32.01 29.61
N ARG A 461 3.95 33.04 29.81
CA ARG A 461 3.33 33.31 31.13
C ARG A 461 2.26 32.26 31.44
N THR A 462 1.95 32.06 32.72
CA THR A 462 0.82 31.22 33.15
C THR A 462 -0.47 31.66 32.47
N GLY A 463 -1.22 30.72 31.87
CA GLY A 463 -2.42 31.06 31.10
C GLY A 463 -2.90 29.98 30.14
N ASN A 464 -4.01 30.27 29.45
CA ASN A 464 -4.57 29.41 28.40
C ASN A 464 -4.03 29.83 27.03
N TYR A 465 -3.65 28.85 26.23
CA TYR A 465 -3.11 29.07 24.89
C TYR A 465 -3.74 28.12 23.88
N LEU A 466 -3.80 28.58 22.64
CA LEU A 466 -4.07 27.74 21.47
C LEU A 466 -2.76 27.57 20.70
N ILE A 467 -2.53 26.40 20.15
CA ILE A 467 -1.44 26.14 19.21
C ILE A 467 -2.03 25.66 17.90
N GLU A 468 -1.67 26.36 16.83
CA GLU A 468 -1.93 25.99 15.45
C GLU A 468 -0.68 25.33 14.87
N LEU A 469 -0.84 24.18 14.24
CA LEU A 469 0.20 23.50 13.48
C LEU A 469 -0.14 23.60 12.01
N THR A 470 0.85 23.98 11.20
CA THR A 470 0.74 24.10 9.75
C THR A 470 1.41 22.92 9.08
N TYR A 471 0.68 22.27 8.18
CA TYR A 471 1.15 21.24 7.26
C TYR A 471 1.13 21.84 5.85
N ASN A 472 1.77 21.17 4.87
CA ASN A 472 1.91 21.70 3.50
C ASN A 472 0.60 22.21 2.86
N HIS A 473 -0.57 21.65 3.23
CA HIS A 473 -1.87 22.08 2.69
C HIS A 473 -3.01 22.13 3.73
N THR A 474 -2.74 21.98 5.03
CA THR A 474 -3.77 21.95 6.10
C THR A 474 -3.28 22.54 7.42
N LYS A 475 -4.20 22.86 8.33
CA LYS A 475 -3.90 23.37 9.68
C LYS A 475 -4.68 22.60 10.74
N THR A 476 -4.07 22.37 11.92
CA THR A 476 -4.75 21.81 13.09
C THR A 476 -4.58 22.72 14.30
N VAL A 477 -5.59 22.79 15.18
CA VAL A 477 -5.59 23.68 16.36
C VAL A 477 -5.85 22.87 17.63
N HIS A 478 -5.06 23.12 18.67
CA HIS A 478 -5.14 22.43 19.96
C HIS A 478 -5.03 23.43 21.11
N ARG A 479 -5.58 23.09 22.27
CA ARG A 479 -5.50 23.90 23.48
C ARG A 479 -4.51 23.30 24.49
N PHE A 480 -3.76 24.17 25.16
CA PHE A 480 -3.00 23.82 26.35
C PHE A 480 -3.02 24.95 27.40
N ILE A 481 -2.58 24.63 28.62
CA ILE A 481 -2.53 25.54 29.77
C ILE A 481 -1.09 25.57 30.28
N LYS A 482 -0.48 26.75 30.28
CA LYS A 482 0.84 26.96 30.89
C LYS A 482 0.65 27.17 32.39
N LYS A 483 1.35 26.36 33.21
CA LYS A 483 1.50 26.58 34.65
C LYS A 483 2.46 27.72 34.94
#